data_AF-A0A917NY49-F1
#
_entry.id   AF-A0A917NY49-F1
#
_cell.length_a   1.000
_cell.length_b   1.000
_cell.length_c   1.000
_cell.angle_alpha   90.00
_cell.angle_beta   90.00
_cell.angle_gamma   90.00
#
_symmetry.space_group_name_H-M   'P 1'
#
loop_
_entity.id
_entity.type
_entity.pdbx_description
1 polymer ?
#
loop_
_entity_poly.entity_id
_entity_poly.type
_entity_poly.pdbx_seq_one_letter_code
_entity_poly.pdbx_strand_id
1 'polypeptide(L)'
;MTGAGENWLSDGIDDSDADFGLWVPGVDYVAAWRVARESADRLNRAFLGAGFELSEVRAVASTNEDGRGVVRVSGWPDAVERLAGFLESHPGDGVA
;
A
#
# COMPACT_ATOMS: atom_id res chain seq x y z
N MET A 1 20.38 -18.62 28.12
CA MET A 1 19.07 -19.32 28.03
C MET A 1 18.06 -18.27 27.59
N THR A 2 17.44 -18.49 26.43
CA THR A 2 16.68 -17.55 25.60
C THR A 2 15.29 -17.20 26.14
N GLY A 3 14.83 -15.99 25.79
CA GLY A 3 13.43 -15.57 25.94
C GLY A 3 13.11 -14.33 25.10
N ALA A 4 13.61 -14.27 23.85
CA ALA A 4 13.08 -13.38 22.84
C ALA A 4 11.78 -14.01 22.31
N GLY A 5 10.64 -13.40 22.59
CA GLY A 5 9.37 -14.10 22.48
C GLY A 5 8.15 -13.21 22.36
N GLU A 6 8.21 -12.15 21.57
CA GLU A 6 7.02 -11.53 20.97
C GLU A 6 7.41 -10.54 19.85
N ASN A 7 7.65 -11.07 18.64
CA ASN A 7 7.67 -10.30 17.38
C ASN A 7 6.69 -10.91 16.36
N TRP A 8 5.61 -11.52 16.85
CA TRP A 8 4.69 -12.24 16.00
C TRP A 8 3.57 -11.29 15.61
N LEU A 9 3.71 -10.63 14.43
CA LEU A 9 2.66 -10.16 13.50
C LEU A 9 3.00 -8.89 12.68
N SER A 10 4.26 -8.41 12.62
CA SER A 10 4.64 -7.48 11.54
C SER A 10 4.96 -8.26 10.28
N ASP A 11 3.96 -8.43 9.41
CA ASP A 11 4.11 -8.82 8.01
C ASP A 11 4.96 -7.76 7.29
N GLY A 12 6.29 -7.91 7.40
CA GLY A 12 7.41 -7.57 6.50
C GLY A 12 7.52 -6.21 5.82
N ILE A 13 6.48 -5.40 5.86
CA ILE A 13 6.29 -4.21 5.07
C ILE A 13 5.83 -3.16 6.07
N ASP A 14 6.83 -2.60 6.71
CA ASP A 14 6.74 -1.62 7.78
C ASP A 14 6.08 -0.33 7.25
N ASP A 15 4.85 -0.07 7.71
CA ASP A 15 4.08 1.16 7.43
C ASP A 15 4.54 2.27 8.40
N SER A 16 5.84 2.57 8.44
CA SER A 16 6.40 3.59 9.35
C SER A 16 6.35 4.99 8.75
N ASP A 17 5.18 5.38 8.27
CA ASP A 17 4.91 6.77 7.89
C ASP A 17 3.52 7.16 8.39
N ALA A 18 3.30 6.90 9.69
CA ALA A 18 2.19 7.47 10.44
C ALA A 18 2.53 8.93 10.74
N ASP A 19 2.34 9.79 9.73
CA ASP A 19 2.34 11.22 9.91
C ASP A 19 1.08 11.60 10.70
N PHE A 20 1.23 11.72 12.03
CA PHE A 20 0.15 12.08 12.95
C PHE A 20 -0.15 13.59 12.87
N GLY A 21 -0.34 14.11 11.66
CA GLY A 21 -0.80 15.48 11.43
C GLY A 21 -2.11 15.75 12.17
N LEU A 22 -2.24 16.95 12.75
CA LEU A 22 -3.48 17.37 13.42
C LEU A 22 -4.65 17.27 12.43
N TRP A 23 -5.62 16.42 12.76
CA TRP A 23 -6.83 16.21 11.97
C TRP A 23 -7.52 17.56 11.70
N VAL A 24 -7.76 17.85 10.42
CA VAL A 24 -8.40 19.10 9.99
C VAL A 24 -9.91 19.00 10.21
N PRO A 25 -10.52 19.88 11.00
CA PRO A 25 -11.97 19.89 11.21
C PRO A 25 -12.73 20.07 9.89
N GLY A 26 -13.78 19.27 9.69
CA GLY A 26 -14.65 19.35 8.51
C GLY A 26 -14.19 18.54 7.30
N VAL A 27 -13.06 17.84 7.38
CA VAL A 27 -12.60 16.90 6.34
C VAL A 27 -13.09 15.49 6.65
N ASP A 28 -13.71 14.84 5.66
CA ASP A 28 -14.21 13.47 5.80
C ASP A 28 -13.11 12.45 5.45
N TYR A 29 -12.17 12.30 6.38
CA TYR A 29 -11.05 11.35 6.26
C TYR A 29 -11.54 9.91 6.04
N VAL A 30 -12.69 9.52 6.61
CA VAL A 30 -13.22 8.16 6.48
C VAL A 30 -13.75 7.91 5.07
N ALA A 31 -14.51 8.86 4.51
CA ALA A 31 -14.97 8.76 3.12
C ALA A 31 -13.80 8.71 2.15
N ALA A 32 -12.78 9.55 2.37
CA ALA A 32 -11.58 9.58 1.55
C ALA A 32 -10.78 8.25 1.65
N TRP A 33 -10.61 7.72 2.86
CA TRP A 33 -9.96 6.43 3.09
C TRP A 33 -10.71 5.27 2.42
N ARG A 34 -12.05 5.26 2.44
CA ARG A 34 -12.85 4.20 1.79
C ARG A 34 -12.61 4.11 0.30
N VAL A 35 -12.58 5.24 -0.40
CA VAL A 35 -12.29 5.29 -1.84
C VAL A 35 -10.87 4.78 -2.13
N ALA A 36 -9.90 5.18 -1.30
CA ALA A 36 -8.54 4.65 -1.39
C ALA A 36 -8.51 3.14 -1.12
N ARG A 37 -9.32 2.64 -0.17
CA ARG A 37 -9.40 1.21 0.17
C ARG A 37 -9.89 0.37 -0.98
N GLU A 38 -10.96 0.78 -1.66
CA GLU A 38 -11.44 0.07 -2.85
C GLU A 38 -10.39 0.04 -3.96
N SER A 39 -9.65 1.13 -4.14
CA SER A 39 -8.57 1.24 -5.11
C SER A 39 -7.38 0.32 -4.75
N ALA A 40 -6.98 0.29 -3.48
CA ALA A 40 -5.93 -0.60 -2.98
C ALA A 40 -6.32 -2.08 -3.12
N ASP A 41 -7.56 -2.46 -2.77
CA ASP A 41 -8.07 -3.83 -2.93
C ASP A 41 -8.12 -4.24 -4.41
N ARG A 42 -8.43 -3.32 -5.33
CA ARG A 42 -8.32 -3.57 -6.78
C ARG A 42 -6.88 -3.79 -7.21
N LEU A 43 -5.94 -2.96 -6.75
CA LEU A 43 -4.52 -3.10 -7.09
C LEU A 43 -3.93 -4.41 -6.55
N ASN A 44 -4.27 -4.81 -5.32
CA ASN A 44 -3.86 -6.10 -4.76
C ASN A 44 -4.35 -7.29 -5.58
N ARG A 45 -5.60 -7.25 -6.08
CA ARG A 45 -6.10 -8.27 -7.00
C ARG A 45 -5.34 -8.29 -8.33
N ALA A 46 -4.90 -7.14 -8.83
CA ALA A 46 -4.07 -7.06 -10.04
C ALA A 46 -2.67 -7.63 -9.80
N PHE A 47 -2.04 -7.37 -8.65
CA PHE A 47 -0.76 -7.98 -8.26
C PHE A 47 -0.85 -9.50 -8.24
N LEU A 48 -1.88 -10.06 -7.59
CA LEU A 48 -2.14 -11.50 -7.61
C LEU A 48 -2.34 -12.04 -9.04
N GLY A 49 -3.10 -11.32 -9.87
CA GLY A 49 -3.31 -11.69 -11.27
C GLY A 49 -2.04 -11.64 -12.13
N ALA A 50 -1.06 -10.82 -11.75
CA ALA A 50 0.25 -10.70 -12.38
C ALA A 50 1.31 -11.65 -11.79
N GLY A 51 0.94 -12.46 -10.79
CA GLY A 51 1.81 -13.48 -10.19
C GLY A 51 2.68 -13.01 -9.02
N PHE A 52 2.33 -11.88 -8.39
CA PHE A 52 2.96 -11.43 -7.14
C PHE A 52 2.18 -11.93 -5.92
N GLU A 53 2.89 -12.27 -4.85
CA GLU A 53 2.28 -12.56 -3.55
C GLU A 53 2.05 -11.26 -2.75
N LEU A 54 0.98 -11.20 -1.95
CA LEU A 54 0.71 -10.00 -1.13
C LEU A 54 1.67 -9.86 0.07
N SER A 55 2.41 -10.91 0.42
CA SER A 55 3.47 -10.86 1.44
C SER A 55 4.78 -10.27 0.91
N GLU A 56 4.90 -10.09 -0.42
CA GLU A 56 6.09 -9.47 -1.02
C GLU A 56 5.84 -8.08 -1.57
N VAL A 57 4.63 -7.77 -2.02
CA VAL A 57 4.21 -6.44 -2.44
C VAL A 57 2.72 -6.26 -2.16
N ARG A 58 2.36 -5.17 -1.48
CA ARG A 58 0.96 -4.85 -1.17
C ARG A 58 0.67 -3.38 -1.35
N ALA A 59 -0.57 -3.10 -1.73
CA ALA A 59 -1.18 -1.78 -1.71
C ALA A 59 -2.03 -1.62 -0.44
N VAL A 60 -1.86 -0.50 0.25
CA VAL A 60 -2.60 -0.12 1.45
C VAL A 60 -3.24 1.25 1.23
N ALA A 61 -4.47 1.40 1.70
CA ALA A 61 -5.14 2.69 1.72
C ALA A 61 -4.75 3.48 2.96
N SER A 62 -4.43 4.75 2.73
CA SER A 62 -4.14 5.73 3.77
C SER A 62 -4.85 7.05 3.42
N THR A 63 -4.74 8.02 4.32
CA THR A 63 -5.17 9.40 4.11
C THR A 63 -4.00 10.31 4.41
N ASN A 64 -3.72 11.28 3.52
CA ASN A 64 -2.68 12.26 3.78
C ASN A 64 -3.16 13.36 4.76
N GLU A 65 -2.27 14.29 5.11
CA GLU A 65 -2.55 15.41 6.04
C GLU A 65 -3.74 16.28 5.59
N ASP A 66 -3.92 16.46 4.27
CA ASP A 66 -5.06 17.18 3.68
C ASP A 66 -6.38 16.40 3.71
N GLY A 67 -6.35 15.16 4.19
CA GLY A 67 -7.47 14.21 4.22
C GLY A 67 -7.89 13.70 2.84
N ARG A 68 -6.99 13.68 1.87
CA ARG A 68 -7.17 12.95 0.61
C ARG A 68 -6.85 11.48 0.81
N GLY A 69 -7.67 10.62 0.22
CA GLY A 69 -7.39 9.19 0.15
C GLY A 69 -6.20 8.95 -0.76
N VAL A 70 -5.23 8.17 -0.28
CA VAL A 70 -4.03 7.81 -1.02
C VAL A 70 -3.83 6.30 -0.97
N VAL A 71 -3.28 5.74 -2.04
CA VAL A 71 -2.86 4.32 -2.07
C VAL A 71 -1.33 4.29 -1.99
N ARG A 72 -0.82 3.68 -0.92
CA ARG A 72 0.62 3.47 -0.73
C ARG A 72 0.95 2.02 -1.11
N VAL A 73 1.99 1.84 -1.90
CA VAL A 73 2.51 0.51 -2.27
C VAL A 73 3.82 0.31 -1.55
N SER A 74 3.95 -0.84 -0.91
CA SER A 74 5.15 -1.21 -0.19
C SER A 74 5.46 -2.67 -0.49
N GLY A 75 6.74 -3.02 -0.61
CA GLY A 75 7.17 -4.36 -0.98
C GLY A 75 8.67 -4.56 -0.81
N TRP A 76 9.11 -5.82 -0.87
CA TRP A 76 10.54 -6.16 -0.84
C TRP A 76 11.23 -5.67 -2.11
N PRO A 77 12.51 -5.27 -2.05
CA PRO A 77 13.24 -4.75 -3.20
C PRO A 77 13.14 -5.64 -4.44
N ASP A 78 13.31 -6.96 -4.29
CA ASP A 78 13.21 -7.91 -5.41
C ASP A 78 11.80 -7.94 -6.06
N ALA A 79 10.74 -7.88 -5.25
CA ALA A 79 9.38 -7.83 -5.74
C ALA A 79 9.08 -6.51 -6.45
N VAL A 80 9.63 -5.39 -5.95
CA VAL A 80 9.52 -4.07 -6.57
C VAL A 80 10.24 -4.02 -7.93
N GLU A 81 11.43 -4.61 -8.05
CA GLU A 81 12.15 -4.69 -9.33
C GLU A 81 11.38 -5.51 -10.37
N ARG A 82 10.79 -6.65 -9.95
CA ARG A 82 9.91 -7.45 -10.82
C ARG A 82 8.66 -6.68 -11.22
N LEU A 83 8.07 -5.90 -10.31
CA LEU A 83 6.92 -5.05 -10.60
C LEU A 83 7.28 -3.96 -11.61
N ALA A 84 8.44 -3.31 -11.47
CA ALA A 84 8.94 -2.33 -12.41
C ALA A 84 9.07 -2.94 -13.82
N GLY A 85 9.75 -4.08 -13.95
CA GLY A 85 9.89 -4.77 -15.23
C GLY A 85 8.55 -5.21 -15.84
N PHE A 86 7.58 -5.61 -15.01
CA PHE A 86 6.23 -5.93 -15.47
C PHE A 86 5.51 -4.71 -16.07
N LEU A 87 5.58 -3.55 -15.41
CA LEU A 87 4.97 -2.30 -15.85
C LEU A 87 5.64 -1.75 -17.12
N GLU A 88 6.97 -1.82 -17.21
CA GLU A 88 7.73 -1.43 -18.39
C GLU A 88 7.37 -2.27 -19.63
N SER A 89 7.05 -3.56 -19.41
CA SER A 89 6.63 -4.47 -20.47
C SER A 89 5.16 -4.30 -20.88
N HIS A 90 4.35 -3.66 -20.03
CA HIS A 90 2.92 -3.40 -20.25
C HIS A 90 2.61 -1.91 -20.09
N PRO A 91 3.16 -1.04 -20.96
CA PRO A 91 2.89 0.38 -20.90
C PRO A 91 1.38 0.62 -21.03
N GLY A 92 0.81 1.37 -20.09
CA GLY A 92 -0.57 1.81 -20.18
C GLY A 92 -0.76 2.76 -21.37
N ASP A 93 -1.99 2.90 -21.84
CA ASP A 93 -2.35 3.78 -22.96
C ASP A 93 -2.23 5.30 -22.64
N GLY A 94 -1.80 5.64 -21.42
CA GLY A 94 -1.48 7.03 -21.03
C GLY A 94 -2.67 7.98 -20.90
N VAL A 95 -3.91 7.51 -21.03
CA VAL A 95 -5.11 8.33 -20.82
C VAL A 95 -5.44 8.43 -19.32
N ALA A 96 -4.96 9.51 -18.69
CA ALA A 96 -5.32 9.92 -17.33
C ALA A 96 -6.67 10.66 -17.30
#